data_AF-A0A7K4CRN7-F1
#
_entry.id   AF-A0A7K4CRN7-F1
#
_cell.length_a   1.000
_cell.length_b   1.000
_cell.length_c   1.000
_cell.angle_alpha   90.00
_cell.angle_beta   90.00
_cell.angle_gamma   90.00
#
_symmetry.space_group_name_H-M   'P 1'
#
loop_
_entity.id
_entity.type
_entity.pdbx_description
1 polymer ?
#
loop_
_entity_poly.entity_id
_entity_poly.type
_entity_poly.pdbx_seq_one_letter_code
_entity_poly.pdbx_strand_id
1 'polypeptide(L)'
;MSNTGKVRASHILVEKQSQALDILKKLETGGDFAKLALQFSTCPSRKKGGDLGFFARGQMVKEFETAAYALKIGEMTRQPVKTKFGYHIIKRTG
;
A
#
# COMPACT_ATOMS: atom_id res chain seq x y z
N MET A 1 6.00 24.89 -13.16
CA MET A 1 4.90 23.94 -12.86
C MET A 1 5.44 22.54 -13.07
N SER A 2 5.91 21.88 -12.02
CA SER A 2 6.61 20.59 -12.17
C SER A 2 6.20 19.60 -11.09
N ASN A 3 4.88 19.43 -10.87
CA ASN A 3 4.42 18.26 -10.14
C ASN A 3 4.40 17.10 -11.13
N THR A 4 5.52 16.40 -11.21
CA THR A 4 5.59 15.05 -11.78
C THR A 4 4.43 14.26 -11.18
N GLY A 5 3.39 13.97 -11.98
CA GLY A 5 2.18 13.26 -11.56
C GLY A 5 2.40 11.78 -11.24
N LYS A 6 3.51 11.48 -10.56
CA LYS A 6 3.91 10.17 -10.08
C LYS A 6 3.85 10.22 -8.55
N VAL A 7 3.35 9.15 -7.95
CA VAL A 7 3.35 8.97 -6.49
C VAL A 7 4.25 7.80 -6.14
N ARG A 8 4.91 7.87 -4.99
CA ARG A 8 5.62 6.72 -4.43
C ARG A 8 4.79 6.13 -3.32
N ALA A 9 4.53 4.84 -3.40
CA ALA A 9 3.80 4.14 -2.35
C ALA A 9 4.40 2.77 -2.07
N SER A 10 4.25 2.35 -0.83
CA SER A 10 4.46 0.98 -0.39
C SER A 10 3.11 0.31 -0.19
N HIS A 11 3.04 -1.00 -0.41
CA HIS A 11 1.81 -1.75 -0.21
C HIS A 11 2.02 -3.11 0.46
N ILE A 12 0.96 -3.60 1.08
CA ILE A 12 0.84 -4.96 1.61
C ILE A 12 -0.37 -5.58 0.94
N LEU A 13 -0.12 -6.54 0.06
CA LEU A 13 -1.17 -7.37 -0.56
C LEU A 13 -1.38 -8.66 0.24
N VAL A 14 -2.62 -8.95 0.61
CA VAL A 14 -3.05 -10.21 1.24
C VAL A 14 -4.34 -10.71 0.61
N GLU A 15 -4.59 -12.01 0.68
CA GLU A 15 -5.78 -12.62 0.06
C GLU A 15 -7.05 -12.38 0.90
N LYS A 16 -6.93 -12.43 2.23
CA LYS A 16 -8.07 -12.34 3.15
C LYS A 16 -8.22 -10.95 3.75
N GLN A 17 -9.45 -10.46 3.80
CA GLN A 17 -9.78 -9.18 4.43
C GLN A 17 -9.41 -9.16 5.91
N SER A 18 -9.63 -10.26 6.63
CA SER A 18 -9.28 -10.38 8.05
C SER A 18 -7.79 -10.15 8.30
N GLN A 19 -6.93 -10.73 7.47
CA GLN A 19 -5.48 -10.51 7.57
C GLN A 19 -5.12 -9.04 7.33
N ALA A 20 -5.76 -8.38 6.36
CA ALA A 20 -5.51 -6.97 6.13
C ALA A 20 -5.95 -6.10 7.32
N LEU A 21 -7.08 -6.41 7.94
CA LEU A 21 -7.57 -5.72 9.14
C LEU A 21 -6.62 -5.93 10.33
N ASP A 22 -6.10 -7.13 10.52
CA ASP A 22 -5.14 -7.41 11.60
C ASP A 22 -3.83 -6.67 11.40
N ILE A 23 -3.36 -6.55 10.15
CA ILE A 23 -2.15 -5.78 9.81
C ILE A 23 -2.40 -4.29 10.05
N LEU A 24 -3.56 -3.75 9.66
CA LEU A 24 -3.94 -2.36 9.94
C LEU A 24 -3.92 -2.06 11.43
N LYS A 25 -4.52 -2.92 12.27
CA LYS A 25 -4.47 -2.76 13.73
C LYS A 25 -3.03 -2.71 14.25
N LYS A 26 -2.16 -3.58 13.75
CA LYS A 26 -0.73 -3.59 14.12
C LYS A 26 -0.03 -2.30 13.70
N LEU A 27 -0.35 -1.77 12.52
CA LEU A 27 0.19 -0.50 12.02
C LEU A 27 -0.30 0.69 12.86
N GLU A 28 -1.55 0.69 13.29
CA GLU A 28 -2.12 1.72 14.18
C GLU A 28 -1.45 1.73 15.56
N THR A 29 -1.03 0.58 16.08
CA THR A 29 -0.28 0.48 17.34
C THR A 29 1.21 0.82 17.20
N GLY A 30 1.67 1.35 16.06
CA GLY A 30 3.07 1.72 15.81
C GLY A 30 3.92 0.62 15.18
N GLY A 31 3.29 -0.40 14.58
CA GLY A 31 3.99 -1.47 13.87
C GLY A 31 4.75 -0.97 12.64
N ASP A 32 5.84 -1.66 12.31
CA ASP A 32 6.67 -1.36 11.15
C ASP A 32 6.05 -1.93 9.86
N PHE A 33 5.68 -1.04 8.94
CA PHE A 33 5.10 -1.40 7.65
C PHE A 33 6.00 -2.31 6.82
N ALA A 34 7.32 -2.07 6.80
CA ALA A 34 8.24 -2.86 6.01
C ALA A 34 8.34 -4.30 6.55
N LYS A 35 8.35 -4.46 7.88
CA LYS A 35 8.35 -5.78 8.52
C LYS A 35 7.05 -6.54 8.25
N LEU A 36 5.91 -5.86 8.37
CA LEU A 36 4.61 -6.48 8.10
C LEU A 36 4.45 -6.82 6.62
N ALA A 37 4.93 -5.97 5.72
CA ALA A 37 4.99 -6.27 4.30
C ALA A 37 5.82 -7.52 4.02
N LEU A 38 7.02 -7.62 4.60
CA LEU A 38 7.91 -8.77 4.44
C LEU A 38 7.26 -10.07 4.92
N GLN A 39 6.57 -10.03 6.06
CA GLN A 39 5.96 -11.21 6.69
C GLN A 39 4.65 -11.64 6.01
N PHE A 40 3.76 -10.68 5.73
CA PHE A 40 2.39 -11.00 5.33
C PHE A 40 2.11 -10.77 3.86
N SER A 41 2.86 -9.91 3.17
CA SER A 41 2.52 -9.61 1.79
C SER A 41 2.84 -10.78 0.85
N THR A 42 1.91 -11.05 -0.05
CA THR A 42 2.07 -12.03 -1.15
C THR A 42 2.76 -11.42 -2.38
N CYS A 43 2.94 -10.10 -2.43
CA CYS A 43 3.60 -9.43 -3.56
C CYS A 43 5.13 -9.55 -3.45
N PRO A 44 5.88 -9.72 -4.57
CA PRO A 44 7.35 -9.70 -4.56
C PRO A 44 7.97 -8.42 -3.97
N SER A 45 7.23 -7.30 -3.99
CA SER A 45 7.61 -6.02 -3.34
C SER A 45 7.88 -6.17 -1.84
N ARG A 46 7.38 -7.23 -1.19
CA ARG A 46 7.64 -7.56 0.22
C ARG A 46 9.13 -7.54 0.59
N LYS A 47 10.02 -7.95 -0.33
CA LYS A 47 11.47 -7.95 -0.12
C LYS A 47 12.05 -6.54 0.05
N LYS A 48 11.35 -5.52 -0.44
CA LYS A 48 11.67 -4.10 -0.29
C LYS A 48 10.75 -3.40 0.72
N GLY A 49 10.20 -4.15 1.67
CA GLY A 49 9.23 -3.61 2.63
C GLY A 49 7.91 -3.15 2.00
N GLY A 50 7.55 -3.72 0.85
CA GLY A 50 6.34 -3.35 0.11
C GLY A 50 6.52 -2.16 -0.82
N ASP A 51 7.72 -1.57 -0.94
CA ASP A 51 7.95 -0.41 -1.80
C ASP A 51 7.81 -0.75 -3.30
N LEU A 52 6.91 -0.02 -3.97
CA LEU A 52 6.68 -0.11 -5.41
C LEU A 52 7.48 0.93 -6.20
N GLY A 53 8.12 1.89 -5.53
CA GLY A 53 8.75 3.02 -6.18
C GLY A 53 7.73 4.02 -6.73
N PHE A 54 8.19 4.92 -7.59
CA PHE A 54 7.35 5.94 -8.21
C PHE A 54 6.54 5.36 -9.37
N PHE A 55 5.23 5.52 -9.33
CA PHE A 55 4.33 5.13 -10.42
C PHE A 55 3.42 6.28 -10.84
N ALA A 56 3.15 6.34 -12.14
CA ALA A 56 2.22 7.28 -12.75
C ALA A 56 0.79 6.71 -12.76
N ARG A 57 -0.18 7.58 -13.00
CA ARG A 57 -1.55 7.16 -13.28
C ARG A 57 -1.61 6.20 -14.48
N GLY A 58 -2.43 5.16 -14.41
CA GLY A 58 -2.58 4.10 -15.41
C GLY A 58 -1.59 2.94 -15.29
N GLN A 59 -0.61 2.99 -14.39
CA GLN A 59 0.35 1.89 -14.18
C GLN A 59 -0.12 0.84 -13.17
N MET A 60 -1.09 1.18 -12.33
CA MET A 60 -1.67 0.31 -11.30
C MET A 60 -3.16 0.13 -11.55
N VAL A 61 -3.78 -0.85 -10.87
CA VAL A 61 -5.23 -1.01 -10.90
C VAL A 61 -5.92 0.25 -10.35
N LYS A 62 -7.06 0.59 -10.93
CA LYS A 62 -7.75 1.88 -10.70
C LYS A 62 -8.05 2.11 -9.21
N GLU A 63 -8.47 1.07 -8.49
CA GLU A 63 -8.80 1.13 -7.07
C GLU A 63 -7.56 1.41 -6.22
N PHE A 64 -6.43 0.78 -6.55
CA PHE A 64 -5.16 0.99 -5.88
C PHE A 64 -4.63 2.40 -6.11
N GLU A 65 -4.62 2.83 -7.37
CA GLU A 65 -4.17 4.17 -7.74
C GLU A 65 -5.03 5.23 -7.06
N THR A 66 -6.36 5.12 -7.15
CA THR A 66 -7.28 6.10 -6.55
C THR A 66 -7.01 6.27 -5.06
N ALA A 67 -6.81 5.15 -4.34
CA ALA A 67 -6.46 5.19 -2.94
C ALA A 67 -5.06 5.78 -2.69
N ALA A 68 -4.04 5.42 -3.47
CA ALA A 68 -2.68 5.95 -3.32
C ALA A 68 -2.59 7.47 -3.57
N TYR A 69 -3.31 7.98 -4.57
CA TYR A 69 -3.36 9.41 -4.89
C TYR A 69 -4.20 10.21 -3.90
N ALA A 70 -5.21 9.59 -3.26
CA ALA A 70 -6.01 10.22 -2.22
C ALA A 70 -5.23 10.40 -0.90
N LEU A 71 -4.19 9.61 -0.66
CA LEU A 71 -3.35 9.71 0.52
C LEU A 71 -2.36 10.88 0.43
N LYS A 72 -2.10 11.53 1.57
CA LYS A 72 -0.96 12.45 1.70
C LYS A 72 0.33 11.67 1.95
N ILE A 73 1.47 12.32 1.70
CA ILE A 73 2.79 11.71 1.96
C ILE A 73 2.89 11.39 3.46
N GLY A 74 3.26 10.14 3.77
CA GLY A 74 3.32 9.61 5.13
C GLY A 74 2.03 8.93 5.60
N GLU A 75 0.90 9.17 4.94
CA GLU A 75 -0.37 8.55 5.28
C GLU A 75 -0.51 7.14 4.67
N MET A 76 -1.38 6.35 5.29
CA MET A 76 -1.78 5.04 4.80
C MET A 76 -3.30 4.89 4.77
N THR A 77 -3.77 3.94 3.97
CA THR A 77 -5.19 3.59 3.90
C THR A 77 -5.68 3.11 5.26
N ARG A 78 -6.78 3.67 5.76
CA ARG A 78 -7.44 3.21 6.99
C ARG A 78 -8.24 1.93 6.82
N GLN A 79 -8.57 1.58 5.59
CA GLN A 79 -9.31 0.36 5.25
C GLN A 79 -8.59 -0.38 4.13
N PRO A 80 -8.64 -1.72 4.10
CA PRO A 80 -8.03 -2.49 3.03
C PRO A 80 -8.73 -2.20 1.69
N VAL A 81 -7.94 -1.85 0.68
CA VAL A 81 -8.42 -1.60 -0.68
C VAL A 81 -8.59 -2.94 -1.38
N LYS A 82 -9.84 -3.31 -1.69
CA LYS A 82 -10.14 -4.53 -2.43
C LYS A 82 -9.85 -4.34 -3.91
N THR A 83 -9.13 -5.29 -4.50
CA THR A 83 -8.90 -5.38 -5.94
C THR A 83 -9.14 -6.82 -6.39
N LYS A 84 -8.98 -7.09 -7.71
CA LYS A 84 -9.00 -8.45 -8.25
C LYS A 84 -7.91 -9.38 -7.71
N PHE A 85 -6.83 -8.82 -7.12
CA PHE A 85 -5.72 -9.60 -6.56
C PHE A 85 -5.89 -9.92 -5.07
N GLY A 86 -6.84 -9.26 -4.39
CA GLY A 86 -7.04 -9.39 -2.96
C GLY A 86 -7.20 -8.03 -2.28
N TYR A 87 -6.69 -7.90 -1.07
CA TYR A 87 -6.78 -6.71 -0.24
C TYR A 87 -5.42 -6.04 -0.10
N HIS A 88 -5.38 -4.73 -0.35
CA HIS A 88 -4.18 -3.93 -0.32
C HIS A 88 -4.24 -2.92 0.81
N ILE A 89 -3.18 -2.85 1.60
CA ILE A 89 -2.92 -1.73 2.49
C ILE A 89 -1.88 -0.88 1.81
N ILE A 90 -2.15 0.41 1.62
CA ILE A 90 -1.30 1.31 0.84
C ILE A 90 -0.78 2.40 1.76
N LYS A 91 0.51 2.67 1.72
CA LYS A 91 1.17 3.77 2.42
C LYS A 91 1.87 4.64 1.40
N ARG A 92 1.54 5.93 1.35
CA ARG A 92 2.23 6.86 0.47
C ARG A 92 3.53 7.31 1.12
N THR A 93 4.64 7.13 0.41
CA THR A 93 5.99 7.46 0.88
C THR A 93 6.62 8.63 0.12
N GLY A 94 6.01 9.07 -1.00
CA GLY A 94 6.45 10.22 -1.79
C GLY A 94 5.50 10.62 -2.91
#